data_AF-A0A3L7RXS5-F1
#
_entry.id   AF-A0A3L7RXS5-F1
#
_cell.length_a   1.000
_cell.length_b   1.000
_cell.length_c   1.000
_cell.angle_alpha   90.00
_cell.angle_beta   90.00
_cell.angle_gamma   90.00
#
_symmetry.space_group_name_H-M   'P 1'
#
loop_
_entity.id
_entity.type
_entity.pdbx_description
1 polymer ?
#
loop_
_entity_poly.entity_id
_entity_poly.type
_entity_poly.pdbx_seq_one_letter_code
_entity_poly.pdbx_strand_id
1 'polypeptide(L)'
;NYLLIEALERYDEFYGADFKVECPTGSGIMMTLGQVAEELMRRQIRLFLPDENGNRPCHGEDPRYATDPHFKDLVLFHEYFHGEDGRGLGASHQTGWTALVAKLVKKLHRRGIEIS
;
A
#
# COMPACT_ATOMS: atom_id res chain seq x y z
N ASN A 1 4.23 6.01 -6.81
CA ASN A 1 3.34 4.84 -6.86
C ASN A 1 1.89 5.13 -7.22
N TYR A 2 1.23 6.16 -6.67
CA TYR A 2 -0.17 6.46 -7.00
C TYR A 2 -0.45 6.60 -8.52
N LEU A 3 0.36 7.38 -9.24
CA LEU A 3 0.19 7.57 -10.69
C LEU A 3 0.39 6.29 -11.51
N LEU A 4 1.23 5.37 -11.03
CA LEU A 4 1.43 4.07 -11.66
C LEU A 4 0.15 3.23 -11.56
N ILE A 5 -0.51 3.23 -10.40
CA ILE A 5 -1.80 2.55 -10.22
C ILE A 5 -2.85 3.12 -11.18
N GLU A 6 -2.98 4.45 -11.25
CA GLU A 6 -3.93 5.09 -12.19
C GLU A 6 -3.64 4.72 -13.65
N ALA A 7 -2.37 4.62 -14.02
CA ALA A 7 -1.99 4.21 -15.37
C ALA A 7 -2.35 2.74 -15.65
N LEU A 8 -2.08 1.83 -14.69
CA LEU A 8 -2.43 0.42 -14.81
C LEU A 8 -3.94 0.20 -14.93
N GLU A 9 -4.74 0.90 -14.14
CA GLU A 9 -6.20 0.85 -14.24
C GLU A 9 -6.69 1.31 -15.62
N ARG A 10 -6.13 2.40 -16.15
CA ARG A 10 -6.49 2.88 -17.49
C ARG A 10 -6.06 1.93 -18.60
N TYR A 11 -4.90 1.31 -18.48
CA TYR A 11 -4.46 0.32 -19.47
C TYR A 11 -5.29 -0.96 -19.40
N ASP A 12 -5.74 -1.36 -18.21
CA ASP A 12 -6.67 -2.49 -18.05
C ASP A 12 -7.99 -2.23 -18.77
N GLU A 13 -8.53 -1.01 -18.72
CA GLU A 13 -9.73 -0.62 -19.48
C GLU A 13 -9.54 -0.78 -21.00
N PHE A 14 -8.31 -0.63 -21.50
CA PHE A 14 -7.98 -0.76 -22.92
C PHE A 14 -7.68 -2.20 -23.34
N TYR A 15 -6.86 -2.92 -22.58
CA TYR A 15 -6.40 -4.27 -22.93
C TYR A 15 -7.32 -5.38 -22.43
N GLY A 16 -8.05 -5.15 -21.36
CA GLY A 16 -8.97 -6.11 -20.75
C GLY A 16 -8.30 -7.39 -20.24
N ALA A 17 -9.10 -8.43 -20.09
CA ALA A 17 -8.72 -9.67 -19.41
C ALA A 17 -7.67 -10.53 -20.15
N ASP A 18 -7.43 -10.25 -21.43
CA ASP A 18 -6.54 -11.05 -22.28
C ASP A 18 -5.07 -10.68 -22.10
N PHE A 19 -4.79 -9.46 -21.64
CA PHE A 19 -3.42 -9.04 -21.36
C PHE A 19 -3.07 -9.31 -19.89
N LYS A 20 -2.14 -10.24 -19.68
CA LYS A 20 -1.68 -10.61 -18.34
C LYS A 20 -0.18 -10.53 -18.23
N VAL A 21 0.28 -10.12 -17.06
CA VAL A 21 1.69 -10.06 -16.68
C VAL A 21 1.90 -10.86 -15.40
N GLU A 22 3.11 -11.34 -15.19
CA GLU A 22 3.46 -12.01 -13.94
C GLU A 22 3.57 -10.97 -12.81
N CYS A 23 2.84 -11.18 -11.72
CA CYS A 23 2.91 -10.31 -10.56
C CYS A 23 2.64 -11.08 -9.24
N PRO A 24 3.55 -11.01 -8.25
CA PRO A 24 4.90 -10.45 -8.34
C PRO A 24 5.81 -11.24 -9.30
N THR A 25 6.85 -10.60 -9.83
CA THR A 25 7.84 -11.24 -10.72
C THR A 25 8.44 -12.48 -10.07
N GLY A 26 8.55 -13.57 -10.83
CA GLY A 26 9.06 -14.86 -10.36
C GLY A 26 8.08 -15.72 -9.54
N SER A 27 6.81 -15.30 -9.39
CA SER A 27 5.79 -16.07 -8.65
C SER A 27 5.05 -17.11 -9.50
N GLY A 28 5.10 -17.00 -10.83
CA GLY A 28 4.26 -17.74 -11.77
C GLY A 28 2.79 -17.28 -11.79
N ILE A 29 2.40 -16.28 -11.00
CA ILE A 29 1.01 -15.80 -10.91
C ILE A 29 0.77 -14.75 -11.99
N MET A 30 -0.13 -15.07 -12.93
CA MET A 30 -0.50 -14.18 -14.04
C MET A 30 -1.72 -13.33 -13.68
N MET A 31 -1.55 -12.01 -13.70
CA MET A 31 -2.55 -11.02 -13.34
C MET A 31 -2.83 -10.06 -14.51
N THR A 32 -4.10 -9.66 -14.66
CA THR A 32 -4.48 -8.49 -15.50
C THR A 32 -3.90 -7.20 -14.91
N LEU A 33 -3.85 -6.12 -15.69
CA LEU A 33 -3.29 -4.85 -15.21
C LEU A 33 -4.13 -4.27 -14.06
N GLY A 34 -5.45 -4.50 -14.07
CA GLY A 34 -6.36 -4.12 -13.00
C GLY A 34 -6.07 -4.89 -11.71
N GLN A 35 -5.79 -6.20 -11.81
CA GLN A 35 -5.36 -7.02 -10.67
C GLN A 35 -3.99 -6.58 -10.14
N VAL A 36 -3.04 -6.22 -11.02
CA VAL A 36 -1.75 -5.67 -10.59
C VAL A 36 -1.92 -4.33 -9.87
N ALA A 37 -2.80 -3.46 -10.38
CA ALA A 37 -3.15 -2.21 -9.69
C ALA A 37 -3.71 -2.47 -8.28
N GLU A 38 -4.60 -3.46 -8.14
CA GLU A 38 -5.15 -3.86 -6.83
C GLU A 38 -4.09 -4.42 -5.88
N GLU A 39 -3.20 -5.27 -6.37
CA GLU A 39 -2.08 -5.80 -5.60
C GLU A 39 -1.17 -4.66 -5.09
N LEU A 40 -0.85 -3.69 -5.95
CA LEU A 40 -0.04 -2.53 -5.55
C LEU A 40 -0.78 -1.58 -4.59
N MET A 41 -2.10 -1.47 -4.69
CA MET A 41 -2.92 -0.74 -3.72
C MET A 41 -2.85 -1.41 -2.34
N ARG A 42 -3.07 -2.73 -2.29
CA ARG A 42 -2.99 -3.52 -1.05
C ARG A 42 -1.63 -3.39 -0.38
N ARG A 43 -0.53 -3.53 -1.13
CA ARG A 43 0.83 -3.39 -0.59
C ARG A 43 1.10 -2.01 0.00
N GLN A 44 0.67 -0.94 -0.67
CA GLN A 44 0.84 0.42 -0.15
C GLN A 44 0.00 0.69 1.09
N ILE A 45 -1.23 0.18 1.15
CA ILE A 45 -2.08 0.33 2.33
C ILE A 45 -1.51 -0.45 3.51
N ARG A 46 -0.98 -1.66 3.27
CA ARG A 46 -0.39 -2.52 4.30
C ARG A 46 0.78 -1.87 5.05
N LEU A 47 1.47 -0.90 4.45
CA LEU A 47 2.49 -0.12 5.16
C LEU A 47 1.96 0.55 6.43
N PHE A 48 0.68 0.86 6.46
CA PHE A 48 0.02 1.60 7.53
C PHE A 48 -0.89 0.73 8.38
N LEU A 49 -0.94 -0.60 8.19
CA LEU A 49 -1.79 -1.49 8.97
C LEU A 49 -0.97 -2.19 10.06
N PRO A 50 -1.56 -2.43 11.24
CA PRO A 50 -0.87 -3.19 12.26
C PRO A 50 -0.94 -4.68 11.91
N ASP A 51 0.14 -5.41 12.16
CA ASP A 51 0.12 -6.87 12.19
C ASP A 51 -0.52 -7.38 13.50
N GLU A 52 -0.51 -8.70 13.69
CA GLU A 52 -1.01 -9.37 14.89
C GLU A 52 -0.31 -8.95 16.19
N ASN A 53 0.91 -8.40 16.08
CA ASN A 53 1.71 -7.90 17.20
C ASN A 53 1.62 -6.38 17.35
N GLY A 54 0.81 -5.69 16.54
CA GLY A 54 0.63 -4.24 16.55
C GLY A 54 1.66 -3.46 15.73
N ASN A 55 2.61 -4.13 15.06
CA ASN A 55 3.65 -3.45 14.29
C ASN A 55 3.10 -2.97 12.95
N ARG A 56 3.46 -1.73 12.57
CA ARG A 56 3.20 -1.20 11.23
C ARG A 56 4.53 -1.04 10.49
N PRO A 57 4.65 -1.49 9.24
CA PRO A 57 5.87 -1.27 8.47
C PRO A 57 6.33 0.20 8.48
N CYS A 58 5.41 1.16 8.37
CA CYS A 58 5.73 2.59 8.38
C CYS A 58 6.48 3.07 9.64
N HIS A 59 6.34 2.38 10.78
CA HIS A 59 7.00 2.73 12.04
C HIS A 59 8.35 2.02 12.22
N GLY A 60 8.70 1.07 11.35
CA GLY A 60 9.89 0.24 11.53
C GLY A 60 9.85 -0.53 12.86
N GLU A 61 10.99 -0.59 13.54
CA GLU A 61 11.16 -1.37 14.78
C GLU A 61 10.93 -0.55 16.07
N ASP A 62 10.30 0.63 16.00
CA ASP A 62 10.08 1.47 17.19
C ASP A 62 8.95 0.89 18.07
N PRO A 63 9.26 0.32 19.24
CA PRO A 63 8.27 -0.41 20.04
C PRO A 63 7.17 0.48 20.62
N ARG A 64 7.40 1.81 20.68
CA ARG A 64 6.40 2.77 21.15
C ARG A 64 5.16 2.73 20.25
N TYR A 65 5.37 2.71 18.94
CA TYR A 65 4.26 2.73 17.99
C TYR A 65 3.63 1.35 17.73
N ALA A 66 4.14 0.30 18.38
CA ALA A 66 3.53 -1.02 18.37
C ALA A 66 2.74 -1.31 19.65
N THR A 67 3.32 -0.98 20.81
CA THR A 67 2.82 -1.47 22.12
C THR A 67 2.37 -0.38 23.08
N ASP A 68 2.85 0.86 22.96
CA ASP A 68 2.51 1.94 23.89
C ASP A 68 1.07 2.43 23.61
N PRO A 69 0.16 2.38 24.60
CA PRO A 69 -1.23 2.82 24.44
C PRO A 69 -1.39 4.28 23.97
N HIS A 70 -0.39 5.13 24.20
CA HIS A 70 -0.41 6.54 23.79
C HIS A 70 0.10 6.77 22.37
N PHE A 71 0.84 5.81 21.79
CA PHE A 71 1.50 5.99 20.49
C PHE A 71 1.04 5.00 19.42
N LYS A 72 0.55 3.81 19.80
CA LYS A 72 0.22 2.72 18.85
C LYS A 72 -0.80 3.09 17.76
N ASP A 73 -1.67 4.06 18.05
CA ASP A 73 -2.71 4.54 17.14
C ASP A 73 -2.30 5.82 16.40
N LEU A 74 -1.12 6.38 16.68
CA LEU A 74 -0.56 7.54 15.97
C LEU A 74 0.13 7.08 14.69
N VAL A 75 -0.58 7.14 13.56
CA VAL A 75 -0.03 6.76 12.26
C VAL A 75 0.77 7.91 11.66
N LEU A 76 2.05 7.66 11.38
CA LEU A 76 2.96 8.63 10.78
C LEU A 76 2.93 8.60 9.25
N PHE A 77 3.06 9.79 8.64
CA PHE A 77 3.10 9.98 7.19
C PHE A 77 4.50 10.43 6.77
N HIS A 78 5.31 9.48 6.34
CA HIS A 78 6.69 9.72 5.94
C HIS A 78 6.81 10.23 4.49
N GLU A 79 7.92 10.88 4.18
CA GLU A 79 8.22 11.42 2.85
C GLU A 79 8.41 10.31 1.81
N TYR A 80 9.07 9.22 2.20
CA TYR A 80 9.26 8.01 1.40
C TYR A 80 9.40 6.78 2.31
N PHE A 81 9.36 5.60 1.71
CA PHE A 81 9.46 4.31 2.42
C PHE A 81 10.60 3.50 1.84
N HIS A 82 11.28 2.76 2.71
CA HIS A 82 12.34 1.86 2.30
C HIS A 82 11.77 0.66 1.53
N GLY A 83 12.47 0.23 0.48
CA GLY A 83 11.93 -0.72 -0.51
C GLY A 83 11.82 -2.17 -0.03
N GLU A 84 12.57 -2.56 1.01
CA GLU A 84 12.62 -3.95 1.49
C GLU A 84 11.69 -4.18 2.69
N ASP A 85 11.74 -3.30 3.68
CA ASP A 85 11.03 -3.44 4.96
C ASP A 85 9.85 -2.47 5.11
N GLY A 86 9.69 -1.51 4.19
CA GLY A 86 8.59 -0.55 4.21
C GLY A 86 8.70 0.51 5.30
N ARG A 87 9.86 0.66 5.97
CA ARG A 87 9.99 1.67 7.04
C ARG A 87 9.91 3.08 6.49
N GLY A 88 9.24 3.96 7.23
CA GLY A 88 9.14 5.36 6.91
C GLY A 88 10.48 6.08 7.05
N LEU A 89 10.81 6.93 6.08
CA LEU A 89 12.06 7.69 6.02
C LEU A 89 11.77 9.17 5.72
N GLY A 90 12.71 10.05 6.07
CA GLY A 90 12.55 11.49 5.95
C GLY A 90 11.56 12.07 6.98
N ALA A 91 10.96 13.21 6.65
CA ALA A 91 10.02 13.88 7.55
C ALA A 91 8.75 13.04 7.79
N SER A 92 8.35 12.88 9.06
CA SER A 92 7.24 11.98 9.49
C SER A 92 5.84 12.61 9.50
N HIS A 93 5.74 13.90 9.21
CA HIS A 93 4.48 14.67 9.19
C HIS A 93 4.20 15.23 7.78
N GLN A 94 4.51 14.46 6.74
CA GLN A 94 4.27 14.78 5.35
C GLN A 94 2.87 14.30 4.93
N THR A 95 1.84 15.09 5.25
CA THR A 95 0.46 14.84 4.79
C THR A 95 0.22 15.25 3.32
N GLY A 96 1.29 15.38 2.53
CA GLY A 96 1.25 15.66 1.09
C GLY A 96 0.84 14.43 0.28
N TRP A 97 1.71 13.99 -0.63
CA TRP A 97 1.46 12.84 -1.50
C TRP A 97 1.22 11.52 -0.74
N THR A 98 1.79 11.35 0.45
CA THR A 98 1.59 10.14 1.26
C THR A 98 0.14 9.98 1.72
N ALA A 99 -0.61 11.09 1.89
CA ALA A 99 -2.03 11.05 2.23
C ALA A 99 -2.90 10.46 1.09
N LEU A 100 -2.38 10.30 -0.12
CA LEU A 100 -3.08 9.62 -1.22
C LEU A 100 -3.39 8.15 -0.93
N VAL A 101 -2.75 7.54 0.09
CA VAL A 101 -3.14 6.20 0.56
C VAL A 101 -4.61 6.13 0.95
N ALA A 102 -5.19 7.21 1.49
CA ALA A 102 -6.62 7.27 1.82
C ALA A 102 -7.52 7.13 0.57
N LYS A 103 -7.06 7.63 -0.59
CA LYS A 103 -7.78 7.40 -1.86
C LYS A 103 -7.71 5.93 -2.28
N LEU A 104 -6.59 5.24 -2.05
CA LEU A 104 -6.45 3.82 -2.35
C LEU A 104 -7.38 2.98 -1.49
N VAL A 105 -7.45 3.27 -0.17
CA VAL A 105 -8.42 2.65 0.76
C VAL A 105 -9.85 2.80 0.23
N LYS A 106 -10.23 4.03 -0.15
CA LYS A 106 -11.55 4.31 -0.70
C LYS A 106 -11.82 3.56 -2.01
N LYS A 107 -10.83 3.41 -2.89
CA LYS A 107 -10.96 2.65 -4.14
C LYS A 107 -11.24 1.18 -3.87
N LEU A 108 -10.42 0.52 -3.04
CA LEU A 108 -10.61 -0.90 -2.70
C LEU A 108 -11.96 -1.14 -2.02
N HIS A 109 -12.33 -0.29 -1.06
CA HIS A 109 -13.63 -0.38 -0.40
C HIS A 109 -14.81 -0.31 -1.40
N ARG A 110 -14.76 0.61 -2.37
CA ARG A 110 -15.79 0.73 -3.42
C ARG A 110 -15.89 -0.50 -4.33
N ARG A 111 -14.82 -1.27 -4.45
CA ARG A 111 -14.78 -2.53 -5.22
C ARG A 111 -15.21 -3.75 -4.39
N GLY A 112 -15.57 -3.55 -3.12
CA GLY A 112 -15.91 -4.66 -2.21
C GLY A 112 -14.70 -5.49 -1.79
N ILE A 113 -13.50 -4.91 -1.90
CA ILE A 113 -12.25 -5.60 -1.61
C ILE A 113 -11.86 -5.32 -0.15
N GLU A 114 -11.84 -6.37 0.67
CA GLU A 114 -11.44 -6.26 2.07
C GLU A 114 -9.94 -5.96 2.22
N ILE A 115 -9.62 -5.08 3.16
CA ILE A 115 -8.27 -4.70 3.54
C ILE A 115 -7.99 -5.39 4.88
N SER A 116 -7.77 -6.70 4.83
CA SER A 116 -7.32 -7.52 5.96
C SER A 116 -5.82 -7.75 5.88
#